data_AF-U1JAN2-F1
#
_entry.id   AF-U1JAN2-F1
#
_cell.length_a   1.000
_cell.length_b   1.000
_cell.length_c   1.000
_cell.angle_alpha   90.00
_cell.angle_beta   90.00
_cell.angle_gamma   90.00
#
_symmetry.space_group_name_H-M   'P 1'
#
loop_
_entity.id
_entity.type
_entity.pdbx_description
1 polymer ?
#
loop_
_entity_poly.entity_id
_entity_poly.type
_entity_poly.pdbx_seq_one_letter_code
_entity_poly.pdbx_strand_id
1 'polypeptide(L)'
;YPRPAIKQHIGAVVKGSLSANVSQQLQALAKQHQLTPFMLLHGALSLLLSRHSNSHDIVIGTPVANRLQEALSPLIGFFVNTLVLRADTAHETLAEYFKHIRQVHLEAQSNQDVPFEQLVERLKVPRSAMHSPLFQIMMTMSTDYGVVERKERKVALPGVELQTYESETVQAKFDLNVGLSMTDEGVGISWTYDVGLFDEESIV
;
A
#
# COMPACT_ATOMS: atom_id res chain seq x y z
N TYR A 1 2.75 -21.40 6.04
CA TYR A 1 3.89 -22.25 5.67
C TYR A 1 5.18 -21.73 6.30
N PRO A 2 6.23 -22.56 6.52
CA PRO A 2 7.51 -22.04 7.00
C PRO A 2 8.11 -21.07 5.98
N ARG A 3 8.62 -19.93 6.44
CA ARG A 3 9.22 -18.93 5.55
C ARG A 3 10.46 -19.51 4.84
N PRO A 4 10.55 -19.42 3.51
CA PRO A 4 11.74 -19.85 2.77
C PRO A 4 13.00 -19.05 3.16
N ALA A 5 14.16 -19.70 3.14
CA ALA A 5 15.46 -19.05 3.39
C ALA A 5 15.82 -17.99 2.32
N ILE A 6 15.26 -18.12 1.12
CA ILE A 6 15.42 -17.18 0.01
C ILE A 6 14.04 -16.94 -0.60
N LYS A 7 13.61 -15.67 -0.65
CA LYS A 7 12.34 -15.29 -1.30
C LYS A 7 12.39 -15.60 -2.80
N GLN A 8 11.36 -16.27 -3.30
CA GLN A 8 11.27 -16.69 -4.71
C GLN A 8 10.66 -15.62 -5.62
N HIS A 9 10.03 -14.59 -5.04
CA HIS A 9 9.32 -13.52 -5.74
C HIS A 9 8.15 -13.97 -6.62
N ILE A 10 7.65 -15.18 -6.39
CA ILE A 10 6.48 -15.74 -7.06
C ILE A 10 5.27 -15.39 -6.21
N GLY A 11 4.25 -14.79 -6.83
CA GLY A 11 3.02 -14.45 -6.17
C GLY A 11 1.78 -14.95 -6.88
N ALA A 12 0.66 -14.76 -6.22
CA ALA A 12 -0.68 -14.85 -6.78
C ALA A 12 -1.49 -13.63 -6.33
N VAL A 13 -2.62 -13.38 -6.99
CA VAL A 13 -3.47 -12.22 -6.71
C VAL A 13 -4.92 -12.64 -6.49
N VAL A 14 -5.51 -12.15 -5.40
CA VAL A 14 -6.96 -12.22 -5.16
C VAL A 14 -7.51 -10.81 -5.22
N LYS A 15 -8.64 -10.64 -5.90
CA LYS A 15 -9.33 -9.35 -6.00
C LYS A 15 -10.69 -9.44 -5.31
N GLY A 16 -11.03 -8.38 -4.61
CA GLY A 16 -12.32 -8.24 -3.94
C GLY A 16 -12.81 -6.80 -4.05
N SER A 17 -14.07 -6.59 -3.66
CA SER A 17 -14.67 -5.27 -3.64
C SER A 17 -15.67 -5.12 -2.52
N LEU A 18 -15.71 -3.94 -1.91
CA LEU A 18 -16.80 -3.51 -1.03
C LEU A 18 -17.77 -2.64 -1.83
N SER A 19 -19.06 -2.73 -1.49
CA SER A 19 -20.12 -2.03 -2.21
C SER A 19 -20.01 -0.50 -2.11
N ALA A 20 -20.67 0.19 -3.05
CA ALA A 20 -20.84 1.64 -3.04
C ALA A 20 -21.31 2.18 -1.67
N ASN A 21 -22.28 1.51 -1.04
CA ASN A 21 -22.78 1.92 0.28
C ASN A 21 -21.69 1.88 1.36
N VAL A 22 -20.83 0.86 1.37
CA VAL A 22 -19.70 0.79 2.29
C VAL A 22 -18.70 1.91 1.99
N SER A 23 -18.38 2.15 0.72
CA SER A 23 -17.50 3.24 0.33
C SER A 23 -17.99 4.60 0.80
N GLN A 24 -19.28 4.91 0.61
CA GLN A 24 -19.88 6.17 1.07
C GLN A 24 -19.81 6.32 2.60
N GLN A 25 -20.05 5.24 3.36
CA GLN A 25 -19.91 5.26 4.81
C GLN A 25 -18.46 5.49 5.25
N LEU A 26 -17.50 4.86 4.59
CA LEU A 26 -16.07 5.07 4.84
C LEU A 26 -15.64 6.49 4.50
N GLN A 27 -16.09 7.06 3.38
CA GLN A 27 -15.83 8.46 3.03
C GLN A 27 -16.40 9.42 4.08
N ALA A 28 -17.63 9.18 4.54
CA ALA A 28 -18.26 9.99 5.58
C ALA A 28 -17.47 9.89 6.91
N LEU A 29 -17.03 8.69 7.28
CA LEU A 29 -16.21 8.45 8.47
C LEU A 29 -14.85 9.16 8.36
N ALA A 30 -14.18 9.06 7.21
CA ALA A 30 -12.93 9.76 6.94
C ALA A 30 -13.11 11.27 7.14
N LYS A 31 -14.18 11.85 6.58
CA LYS A 31 -14.50 13.27 6.73
C LYS A 31 -14.76 13.65 8.19
N GLN A 32 -15.55 12.86 8.92
CA GLN A 32 -15.86 13.09 10.33
C GLN A 32 -14.60 13.15 11.20
N HIS A 33 -13.62 12.29 10.92
CA HIS A 33 -12.36 12.21 11.67
C HIS A 33 -11.20 13.00 11.03
N GLN A 34 -11.47 13.78 9.98
CA GLN A 34 -10.47 14.59 9.26
C GLN A 34 -9.30 13.75 8.73
N LEU A 35 -9.62 12.56 8.22
CA LEU A 35 -8.71 11.64 7.56
C LEU A 35 -8.88 11.73 6.04
N THR A 36 -7.80 11.47 5.30
CA THR A 36 -7.92 11.11 3.89
C THR A 36 -8.43 9.67 3.75
N PRO A 37 -8.99 9.29 2.58
CA PRO A 37 -9.27 7.88 2.26
C PRO A 37 -8.10 6.94 2.54
N PHE A 38 -6.89 7.33 2.13
CA PHE A 38 -5.68 6.55 2.32
C PHE A 38 -5.36 6.35 3.81
N MET A 39 -5.43 7.41 4.63
CA MET A 39 -5.25 7.31 6.08
C MET A 39 -6.26 6.35 6.71
N LEU A 40 -7.54 6.48 6.35
CA LEU A 40 -8.59 5.61 6.89
C LEU A 40 -8.35 4.14 6.53
N LEU A 41 -8.05 3.85 5.27
CA LEU A 41 -7.81 2.48 4.82
C LEU A 41 -6.52 1.89 5.40
N HIS A 42 -5.46 2.69 5.57
CA HIS A 42 -4.26 2.28 6.31
C HIS A 42 -4.58 1.91 7.75
N GLY A 43 -5.41 2.72 8.43
CA GLY A 43 -5.89 2.42 9.77
C GLY A 43 -6.71 1.13 9.83
N ALA A 44 -7.63 0.94 8.89
CA ALA A 44 -8.44 -0.28 8.81
C ALA A 44 -7.60 -1.54 8.54
N LEU A 45 -6.64 -1.45 7.61
CA LEU A 45 -5.72 -2.55 7.29
C LEU A 45 -4.82 -2.88 8.49
N SER A 46 -4.32 -1.87 9.21
CA SER A 46 -3.50 -2.09 10.40
C SER A 46 -4.29 -2.81 11.51
N LEU A 47 -5.57 -2.46 11.72
CA LEU A 47 -6.44 -3.18 12.66
C LEU A 47 -6.67 -4.64 12.24
N LEU A 48 -6.89 -4.89 10.95
CA LEU A 48 -7.03 -6.25 10.41
C LEU A 48 -5.76 -7.07 10.70
N LEU A 49 -4.60 -6.54 10.32
CA LEU A 49 -3.31 -7.22 10.51
C LEU A 49 -2.98 -7.45 11.98
N SER A 50 -3.34 -6.51 12.85
CA SER A 50 -3.20 -6.65 14.31
C SER A 50 -3.95 -7.88 14.84
N ARG A 51 -5.19 -8.09 14.38
CA ARG A 51 -5.99 -9.27 14.78
C ARG A 51 -5.40 -10.59 14.28
N HIS A 52 -4.81 -10.62 13.09
CA HIS A 52 -4.23 -11.84 12.52
C HIS A 52 -2.81 -12.14 13.01
N SER A 53 -2.05 -11.11 13.37
CA SER A 53 -0.67 -11.25 13.88
C SER A 53 -0.59 -11.33 15.41
N ASN A 54 -1.67 -10.99 16.11
CA ASN A 54 -1.68 -10.79 17.57
C ASN A 54 -0.63 -9.76 18.04
N SER A 55 -0.32 -8.77 17.19
CA SER A 55 0.59 -7.65 17.48
C SER A 55 -0.17 -6.34 17.35
N HIS A 56 -0.05 -5.47 18.34
CA HIS A 56 -0.62 -4.14 18.25
C HIS A 56 0.22 -3.15 17.44
N ASP A 57 1.51 -3.44 17.27
CA ASP A 57 2.47 -2.62 16.55
C ASP A 57 2.61 -3.14 15.11
N ILE A 58 2.07 -2.37 14.17
CA ILE A 58 1.95 -2.76 12.75
C ILE A 58 2.74 -1.78 11.88
N VAL A 59 3.59 -2.31 11.02
CA VAL A 59 4.43 -1.54 10.10
C VAL A 59 4.06 -1.85 8.66
N ILE A 60 3.66 -0.81 7.91
CA ILE A 60 3.27 -0.90 6.51
C ILE A 60 4.13 0.07 5.69
N GLY A 61 4.69 -0.42 4.58
CA GLY A 61 5.35 0.44 3.60
C GLY A 61 4.33 1.06 2.65
N THR A 62 4.58 2.29 2.22
CA THR A 62 3.83 2.90 1.12
C THR A 62 4.76 3.70 0.20
N PRO A 63 4.61 3.58 -1.12
CA PRO A 63 5.42 4.33 -2.06
C PRO A 63 4.88 5.76 -2.19
N VAL A 64 5.79 6.73 -2.33
CA VAL A 64 5.45 8.13 -2.60
C VAL A 64 6.23 8.62 -3.82
N ALA A 65 5.58 9.39 -4.69
CA ALA A 65 6.20 9.86 -5.92
C ALA A 65 7.43 10.76 -5.69
N ASN A 66 7.52 11.43 -4.54
CA ASN A 66 8.56 12.40 -4.16
C ASN A 66 8.80 13.51 -5.21
N ARG A 67 7.74 13.94 -5.90
CA ARG A 67 7.76 15.02 -6.91
C ARG A 67 7.16 16.30 -6.34
N LEU A 68 7.67 16.76 -5.20
CA LEU A 68 7.14 17.93 -4.48
C LEU A 68 7.34 19.25 -5.25
N GLN A 69 8.35 19.30 -6.12
CA GLN A 69 8.60 20.46 -6.97
C GLN A 69 7.94 20.25 -8.33
N GLU A 70 7.18 21.23 -8.80
CA GLU A 70 6.45 21.17 -10.08
C GLU A 70 7.37 20.87 -11.26
N ALA A 71 8.59 21.41 -11.25
CA ALA A 71 9.62 21.18 -12.27
C ALA A 71 10.03 19.70 -12.41
N LEU A 72 9.83 18.88 -11.36
CA LEU A 72 10.13 17.45 -11.39
C LEU A 72 8.99 16.64 -12.01
N SER A 73 7.77 17.17 -12.07
CA SER A 73 6.59 16.45 -12.58
C SER A 73 6.78 15.84 -13.97
N PRO A 74 7.34 16.55 -14.99
CA PRO A 74 7.50 15.99 -16.33
C PRO A 74 8.75 15.13 -16.53
N LEU A 75 9.65 15.04 -15.55
CA LEU A 75 10.96 14.40 -15.73
C LEU A 75 10.88 12.87 -15.69
N ILE A 76 11.62 12.22 -16.59
CA ILE A 76 11.86 10.77 -16.53
C ILE A 76 13.04 10.53 -15.58
N GLY A 77 12.82 9.78 -14.51
CA GLY A 77 13.83 9.49 -13.50
C GLY A 77 13.28 8.69 -12.31
N PHE A 78 14.16 8.20 -11.45
CA PHE A 78 13.81 7.46 -10.24
C PHE A 78 13.57 8.42 -9.08
N PHE A 79 12.31 8.84 -8.92
CA PHE A 79 11.89 9.75 -7.86
C PHE A 79 11.14 9.03 -6.73
N VAL A 80 10.60 7.83 -6.96
CA VAL A 80 9.78 7.14 -5.96
C VAL A 80 10.61 6.88 -4.70
N ASN A 81 10.10 7.33 -3.56
CA ASN A 81 10.60 6.97 -2.23
C ASN A 81 9.59 6.04 -1.55
N THR A 82 9.98 5.41 -0.45
CA THR A 82 9.07 4.59 0.38
C THR A 82 8.97 5.19 1.77
N LEU A 83 7.75 5.47 2.23
CA LEU A 83 7.47 5.82 3.61
C LEU A 83 7.14 4.55 4.41
N VAL A 84 7.59 4.54 5.66
CA VAL A 84 7.30 3.47 6.61
C VAL A 84 6.30 4.01 7.63
N LEU A 85 5.09 3.46 7.60
CA LEU A 85 3.99 3.86 8.48
C LEU A 85 3.87 2.83 9.61
N ARG A 86 4.19 3.25 10.83
CA ARG A 86 4.09 2.41 12.03
C ARG A 86 2.88 2.84 12.86
N ALA A 87 1.87 1.98 12.94
CA ALA A 87 0.65 2.22 13.70
C ALA A 87 0.64 1.35 14.97
N ASP A 88 0.32 1.97 16.11
CA ASP A 88 -0.11 1.26 17.30
C ASP A 88 -1.63 1.16 17.23
N THR A 89 -2.15 -0.05 17.39
CA THR A 89 -3.59 -0.35 17.34
C THR A 89 -4.20 -0.48 18.74
N ALA A 90 -3.39 -0.42 19.80
CA ALA A 90 -3.84 -0.50 21.18
C ALA A 90 -4.41 0.83 21.70
N HIS A 91 -5.59 1.21 21.22
CA HIS A 91 -6.31 2.40 21.69
C HIS A 91 -7.67 2.04 22.27
N GLU A 92 -8.10 2.78 23.31
CA GLU A 92 -9.37 2.54 23.99
C GLU A 92 -10.57 2.89 23.09
N THR A 93 -10.43 3.94 22.27
CA THR A 93 -11.50 4.40 21.37
C THR A 93 -11.03 4.52 19.92
N LEU A 94 -11.98 4.34 18.98
CA LEU A 94 -11.71 4.52 17.56
C LEU A 94 -11.31 5.97 17.22
N ALA A 95 -11.84 6.95 17.96
CA ALA A 95 -11.50 8.35 17.76
C ALA A 95 -10.03 8.66 18.09
N GLU A 96 -9.51 8.08 19.18
CA GLU A 96 -8.09 8.20 19.54
C GLU A 96 -7.20 7.49 18.52
N TYR A 97 -7.60 6.29 18.09
CA TYR A 97 -6.89 5.57 17.05
C TYR A 97 -6.81 6.36 15.74
N PHE A 98 -7.90 6.96 15.29
CA PHE A 98 -7.88 7.78 14.08
C PHE A 98 -7.05 9.06 14.24
N LYS A 99 -7.00 9.65 15.43
CA LYS A 99 -6.06 10.75 15.71
C LYS A 99 -4.61 10.27 15.60
N HIS A 100 -4.29 9.09 16.12
CA HIS A 100 -2.97 8.46 15.99
C HIS A 100 -2.61 8.21 14.52
N ILE A 101 -3.50 7.60 13.74
CA ILE A 101 -3.29 7.35 12.31
C ILE A 101 -3.02 8.65 11.54
N ARG A 102 -3.77 9.72 11.82
CA ARG A 102 -3.51 11.02 11.22
C ARG A 102 -2.11 11.53 11.57
N GLN A 103 -1.72 11.43 12.84
CA GLN A 103 -0.41 11.88 13.31
C GLN A 103 0.73 11.13 12.62
N VAL A 104 0.66 9.80 12.55
CA VAL A 104 1.64 8.95 11.85
C VAL A 104 1.85 9.40 10.41
N HIS A 105 0.77 9.68 9.68
CA HIS A 105 0.86 10.10 8.28
C HIS A 105 1.43 11.52 8.13
N LEU A 106 1.04 12.47 8.99
CA LEU A 106 1.57 13.83 8.95
C LEU A 106 3.07 13.87 9.29
N GLU A 107 3.50 13.09 10.27
CA GLU A 107 4.91 12.95 10.64
C GLU A 107 5.72 12.30 9.52
N ALA A 108 5.22 11.20 8.93
CA ALA A 108 5.88 10.55 7.80
C ALA A 108 6.00 11.48 6.60
N GLN A 109 4.94 12.22 6.26
CA GLN A 109 4.95 13.17 5.15
C GLN A 109 5.89 14.35 5.39
N SER A 110 5.99 14.84 6.63
CA SER A 110 6.93 15.92 7.00
C SER A 110 8.40 15.51 6.89
N ASN A 111 8.68 14.20 6.84
CA ASN A 111 10.02 13.62 6.71
C ASN A 111 10.20 12.83 5.39
N GLN A 112 9.33 13.03 4.40
CA GLN A 112 9.33 12.22 3.17
C GLN A 112 10.58 12.36 2.30
N ASP A 113 11.38 13.40 2.54
CA ASP A 113 12.64 13.66 1.83
C ASP A 113 13.77 12.72 2.27
N VAL A 114 13.60 12.00 3.39
CA VAL A 114 14.57 11.01 3.86
C VAL A 114 14.47 9.74 3.00
N PRO A 115 15.52 9.35 2.26
CA PRO A 115 15.49 8.13 1.46
C PRO A 115 15.34 6.89 2.34
N PHE A 116 14.49 5.95 1.91
CA PHE A 116 14.26 4.69 2.62
C PHE A 116 15.56 3.94 2.92
N GLU A 117 16.49 3.90 1.96
CA GLU A 117 17.77 3.21 2.11
C GLU A 117 18.63 3.81 3.24
N GLN A 118 18.61 5.14 3.39
CA GLN A 118 19.32 5.81 4.48
C GLN A 118 18.69 5.50 5.84
N LEU A 119 17.35 5.38 5.90
CA LEU A 119 16.66 4.96 7.11
C LEU A 119 17.08 3.56 7.53
N VAL A 120 17.10 2.60 6.59
CA VAL A 120 17.55 1.22 6.82
C VAL A 120 19.00 1.17 7.31
N GLU A 121 19.89 1.93 6.68
CA GLU A 121 21.30 2.02 7.07
C GLU A 121 21.46 2.62 8.48
N ARG A 122 20.77 3.72 8.77
CA ARG A 122 20.87 4.42 10.05
C ARG A 122 20.36 3.60 11.22
N LEU A 123 19.27 2.84 11.00
CA LEU A 123 18.68 1.91 11.97
C LEU A 123 19.46 0.59 12.08
N LYS A 124 20.49 0.38 11.23
CA LYS A 124 21.31 -0.84 11.20
C LYS A 124 20.47 -2.11 11.07
N VAL A 125 19.41 -2.06 10.25
CA VAL A 125 18.50 -3.20 10.06
C VAL A 125 19.29 -4.33 9.38
N PRO A 126 19.30 -5.55 9.96
CA PRO A 126 19.99 -6.68 9.34
C PRO A 126 19.46 -6.97 7.94
N ARG A 127 20.36 -7.21 6.99
CA ARG A 127 19.98 -7.68 5.67
C ARG A 127 19.44 -9.10 5.76
N SER A 128 18.39 -9.37 5.01
CA SER A 128 17.73 -10.67 4.93
C SER A 128 17.44 -11.01 3.48
N ALA A 129 17.70 -12.26 3.09
CA ALA A 129 17.26 -12.79 1.81
C ALA A 129 15.79 -13.28 1.84
N MET A 130 15.20 -13.30 3.04
CA MET A 130 13.88 -13.88 3.30
C MET A 130 12.75 -12.83 3.25
N HIS A 131 13.07 -11.56 3.48
CA HIS A 131 12.09 -10.48 3.56
C HIS A 131 12.73 -9.10 3.38
N SER A 132 11.92 -8.10 3.05
CA SER A 132 12.32 -6.69 3.04
C SER A 132 12.63 -6.16 4.45
N PRO A 133 13.53 -5.17 4.56
CA PRO A 133 13.81 -4.51 5.83
C PRO A 133 12.62 -3.64 6.27
N LEU A 134 12.47 -3.47 7.59
CA LEU A 134 11.46 -2.64 8.27
C LEU A 134 10.00 -3.07 8.13
N PHE A 135 9.53 -3.45 6.94
CA PHE A 135 8.16 -3.86 6.70
C PHE A 135 8.11 -5.01 5.68
N GLN A 136 7.06 -5.82 5.74
CA GLN A 136 6.82 -6.92 4.80
C GLN A 136 5.48 -6.81 4.08
N ILE A 137 4.71 -5.77 4.41
CA ILE A 137 3.41 -5.48 3.83
C ILE A 137 3.51 -4.10 3.17
N MET A 138 3.18 -4.05 1.89
CA MET A 138 3.11 -2.81 1.12
C MET A 138 1.64 -2.45 0.89
N MET A 139 1.29 -1.19 1.08
CA MET A 139 -0.03 -0.66 0.73
C MET A 139 0.11 0.40 -0.36
N THR A 140 -0.74 0.27 -1.39
CA THR A 140 -0.84 1.23 -2.48
C THR A 140 -2.30 1.59 -2.72
N MET A 141 -2.56 2.80 -3.18
CA MET A 141 -3.87 3.26 -3.61
C MET A 141 -3.77 3.82 -5.04
N SER A 142 -4.83 3.70 -5.84
CA SER A 142 -4.86 4.14 -7.27
C SER A 142 -4.54 5.63 -7.50
N THR A 143 -4.33 6.42 -6.45
CA THR A 143 -3.93 7.83 -6.51
C THR A 143 -2.44 8.08 -6.25
N ASP A 144 -1.69 7.09 -5.74
CA ASP A 144 -0.39 7.29 -5.08
C ASP A 144 0.76 7.70 -6.03
N TYR A 145 0.54 7.62 -7.34
CA TYR A 145 1.56 7.88 -8.34
C TYR A 145 1.28 9.02 -9.31
N GLY A 146 0.17 9.76 -9.14
CA GLY A 146 -0.27 10.76 -10.15
C GLY A 146 -0.63 10.13 -11.50
N VAL A 147 -0.43 8.82 -11.65
CA VAL A 147 -1.12 7.95 -12.59
C VAL A 147 -2.52 7.78 -12.02
N VAL A 148 -3.34 8.83 -12.15
CA VAL A 148 -4.77 8.64 -12.24
C VAL A 148 -4.92 7.51 -13.26
N GLU A 149 -5.69 6.48 -12.94
CA GLU A 149 -6.28 5.58 -13.94
C GLU A 149 -7.11 6.47 -14.87
N ARG A 150 -6.41 7.20 -15.75
CA ARG A 150 -6.98 7.78 -16.95
C ARG A 150 -7.33 6.54 -17.72
N LYS A 151 -8.58 6.09 -17.54
CA LYS A 151 -9.31 5.15 -18.39
C LYS A 151 -8.50 4.96 -19.65
N GLU A 152 -7.77 3.84 -19.70
CA GLU A 152 -6.82 3.47 -20.75
C GLU A 152 -6.63 4.61 -21.75
N ARG A 153 -5.61 5.46 -21.55
CA ARG A 153 -5.17 6.31 -22.68
C ARG A 153 -4.75 5.33 -23.76
N LYS A 154 -5.69 4.97 -24.63
CA LYS A 154 -5.45 4.21 -25.84
C LYS A 154 -4.46 5.05 -26.61
N VAL A 155 -3.19 4.64 -26.55
CA VAL A 155 -2.15 5.26 -27.35
C VAL A 155 -2.54 4.95 -28.79
N ALA A 156 -3.17 5.91 -29.46
CA ALA A 156 -3.63 5.71 -30.82
C ALA A 156 -2.44 5.90 -31.75
N LEU A 157 -1.94 4.80 -32.30
CA LEU A 157 -0.96 4.81 -33.38
C LEU A 157 -1.71 4.61 -34.70
N PRO A 158 -1.56 5.51 -35.70
CA PRO A 158 -2.25 5.36 -36.97
C PRO A 158 -1.97 3.99 -37.61
N GLY A 159 -3.04 3.26 -37.96
CA GLY A 159 -2.94 1.95 -38.61
C GLY A 159 -2.58 0.78 -37.68
N VAL A 160 -2.58 0.97 -36.36
CA VAL A 160 -2.26 -0.09 -35.39
C VAL A 160 -3.35 -0.18 -34.32
N GLU A 161 -3.81 -1.41 -34.06
CA GLU A 161 -4.66 -1.73 -32.91
C GLU A 161 -3.77 -2.20 -31.75
N LEU A 162 -3.84 -1.50 -30.61
CA LEU A 162 -3.15 -1.88 -29.39
C LEU A 162 -4.11 -2.62 -28.46
N GLN A 163 -3.67 -3.75 -27.93
CA GLN A 163 -4.35 -4.50 -26.89
C GLN A 163 -3.40 -4.73 -25.71
N THR A 164 -3.94 -4.73 -24.50
CA THR A 164 -3.18 -5.06 -23.30
C THR A 164 -2.80 -6.54 -23.35
N TYR A 165 -1.52 -6.84 -23.12
CA TYR A 165 -1.04 -8.20 -22.90
C TYR A 165 -0.86 -8.41 -21.40
N GLU A 166 -1.73 -9.23 -20.79
CA GLU A 166 -1.59 -9.57 -19.37
C GLU A 166 -0.44 -10.56 -19.20
N SER A 167 0.48 -10.26 -18.28
CA SER A 167 1.56 -11.18 -17.94
C SER A 167 1.00 -12.36 -17.16
N GLU A 168 1.39 -13.58 -17.53
CA GLU A 168 1.02 -14.81 -16.82
C GLU A 168 1.66 -14.92 -15.43
N THR A 169 2.68 -14.09 -15.13
CA THR A 169 3.43 -14.15 -13.87
C THR A 169 3.09 -12.98 -12.96
N VAL A 170 2.63 -13.28 -11.74
CA VAL A 170 2.47 -12.30 -10.67
C VAL A 170 3.74 -12.28 -9.81
N GLN A 171 4.33 -11.10 -9.64
CA GLN A 171 5.52 -10.93 -8.79
C GLN A 171 5.16 -10.49 -7.37
N ALA A 172 5.61 -11.25 -6.38
CA ALA A 172 5.50 -10.89 -4.96
C ALA A 172 6.82 -10.32 -4.44
N LYS A 173 6.98 -8.99 -4.48
CA LYS A 173 8.15 -8.31 -3.88
C LYS A 173 8.10 -8.34 -2.35
N PHE A 174 6.91 -8.13 -1.80
CA PHE A 174 6.61 -8.15 -0.38
C PHE A 174 5.89 -9.44 -0.01
N ASP A 175 5.67 -9.69 1.28
CA ASP A 175 4.89 -10.86 1.68
C ASP A 175 3.42 -10.66 1.29
N LEU A 176 2.93 -9.43 1.48
CA LEU A 176 1.66 -8.96 0.97
C LEU A 176 1.83 -7.58 0.33
N ASN A 177 1.15 -7.36 -0.80
CA ASN A 177 0.93 -6.05 -1.38
C ASN A 177 -0.58 -5.84 -1.54
N VAL A 178 -1.09 -4.81 -0.86
CA VAL A 178 -2.51 -4.49 -0.80
C VAL A 178 -2.74 -3.25 -1.66
N GLY A 179 -3.30 -3.46 -2.85
CA GLY A 179 -3.72 -2.39 -3.75
C GLY A 179 -5.17 -2.03 -3.50
N LEU A 180 -5.43 -0.75 -3.26
CA LEU A 180 -6.73 -0.24 -2.88
C LEU A 180 -7.23 0.85 -3.85
N SER A 181 -8.54 0.94 -4.02
CA SER A 181 -9.19 2.07 -4.64
C SER A 181 -10.43 2.43 -3.84
N MET A 182 -10.80 3.70 -3.79
CA MET A 182 -12.04 4.13 -3.13
C MET A 182 -12.71 5.18 -3.99
N THR A 183 -13.88 4.83 -4.53
CA THR A 183 -14.71 5.68 -5.39
C THR A 183 -16.16 5.60 -4.90
N ASP A 184 -17.05 6.38 -5.51
CA ASP A 184 -18.47 6.32 -5.17
C ASP A 184 -19.13 5.00 -5.58
N GLU A 185 -18.47 4.21 -6.44
CA GLU A 185 -18.93 2.89 -6.91
C GLU A 185 -18.55 1.77 -5.94
N GLY A 186 -17.54 1.97 -5.09
CA GLY A 186 -17.09 0.97 -4.13
C GLY A 186 -15.65 1.14 -3.67
N VAL A 187 -15.18 0.16 -2.89
CA VAL A 187 -13.77 0.02 -2.53
C VAL A 187 -13.21 -1.18 -3.28
N GLY A 188 -12.27 -0.96 -4.21
CA GLY A 188 -11.55 -2.05 -4.86
C GLY A 188 -10.40 -2.51 -3.99
N ILE A 189 -10.20 -3.82 -3.87
CA ILE A 189 -9.12 -4.42 -3.07
C ILE A 189 -8.43 -5.47 -3.91
N SER A 190 -7.10 -5.44 -3.94
CA SER A 190 -6.27 -6.47 -4.54
C SER A 190 -5.20 -6.90 -3.55
N TRP A 191 -5.11 -8.20 -3.31
CA TRP A 191 -4.13 -8.83 -2.45
C TRP A 191 -3.17 -9.61 -3.32
N THR A 192 -1.97 -9.05 -3.54
CA THR A 192 -0.86 -9.82 -4.12
C THR A 192 -0.06 -10.42 -2.99
N TYR A 193 0.09 -11.74 -2.96
CA TYR A 193 0.73 -12.44 -1.85
C TYR A 193 1.84 -13.37 -2.34
N ASP A 194 2.83 -13.61 -1.48
CA ASP A 194 3.89 -14.60 -1.71
C ASP A 194 3.35 -16.02 -1.49
N VAL A 195 3.30 -16.82 -2.56
CA VAL A 195 2.76 -18.19 -2.53
C VAL A 195 3.62 -19.16 -1.70
N GLY A 196 4.86 -18.77 -1.36
CA GLY A 196 5.70 -19.50 -0.41
C GLY A 196 5.28 -19.31 1.05
N LEU A 197 4.38 -18.35 1.33
CA LEU A 197 3.94 -17.99 2.68
C LEU A 197 2.46 -18.23 2.92
N PHE A 198 1.62 -17.96 1.91
CA PHE A 198 0.17 -18.03 1.98
C PHE A 198 -0.40 -18.90 0.86
N ASP A 199 -1.51 -19.58 1.15
CA ASP A 199 -2.42 -20.11 0.15
C ASP A 199 -3.60 -19.14 -0.06
N GLU A 200 -4.39 -19.39 -1.10
CA GLU A 200 -5.53 -18.53 -1.46
C GLU A 200 -6.58 -18.49 -0.35
N GLU A 201 -6.85 -19.62 0.30
CA GLU A 201 -7.82 -19.73 1.40
C GLU A 201 -7.44 -18.88 2.61
N SER A 202 -6.14 -18.64 2.83
CA SER A 202 -5.66 -17.75 3.90
C SER A 202 -5.85 -16.25 3.59
N ILE A 203 -6.15 -15.89 2.33
CA ILE A 203 -6.28 -14.51 1.85
C ILE A 203 -7.74 -14.08 1.69
N VAL A 204 -8.62 -15.02 1.32
CA VAL A 204 -10.06 -14.78 1.03
C VAL A 204 -10.89 -14.63 2.31
#